data_AF-A0A7W7K694-F1
#
_entry.id   AF-A0A7W7K694-F1
#
_cell.length_a   1.000
_cell.length_b   1.000
_cell.length_c   1.000
_cell.angle_alpha   90.00
_cell.angle_beta   90.00
_cell.angle_gamma   90.00
#
_symmetry.space_group_name_H-M   'P 1'
#
loop_
_entity.id
_entity.type
_entity.pdbx_description
1 polymer ?
#
loop_
_entity_poly.entity_id
_entity_poly.type
_entity_poly.pdbx_seq_one_letter_code
_entity_poly.pdbx_strand_id
1 'polypeptide(L)'
;MALYSKVEEVSALPRNLNSGANGWGFKAWSDLLDDEAPHRKVIERFAAAYPEAGLALPPYYRDEDYVEADATWNGVTVSVYYETILSYLWIWSPSRDAASSFRAALIPLIS
;
A
#
# COMPACT_ATOMS: atom_id res chain seq x y z
N MET A 1 -0.71 -0.02 -17.02
CA MET A 1 -0.60 -1.26 -16.20
C MET A 1 0.18 -0.91 -14.95
N ALA A 2 -0.22 -1.33 -13.74
CA ALA A 2 0.47 -0.90 -12.53
C ALA A 2 1.88 -1.51 -12.43
N LEU A 3 2.91 -0.67 -12.27
CA LEU A 3 4.31 -1.10 -12.15
C LEU A 3 4.79 -0.99 -10.70
N TYR A 4 5.02 -2.13 -10.06
CA TYR A 4 5.48 -2.21 -8.67
C TYR A 4 7.02 -2.22 -8.59
N SER A 5 7.60 -1.23 -7.91
CA SER A 5 9.04 -1.14 -7.66
C SER A 5 9.54 -2.31 -6.81
N LYS A 6 10.87 -2.45 -6.71
CA LYS A 6 11.49 -3.33 -5.71
C LYS A 6 11.26 -2.76 -4.31
N VAL A 7 11.43 -3.63 -3.30
CA VAL A 7 11.50 -3.20 -1.90
C VAL A 7 12.88 -2.63 -1.64
N GLU A 8 12.91 -1.40 -1.16
CA GLU A 8 14.13 -0.63 -0.90
C GLU A 8 14.08 -0.01 0.49
N GLU A 9 15.25 0.31 1.05
CA GLU A 9 15.33 1.10 2.28
C GLU A 9 14.91 2.53 1.97
N VAL A 10 14.10 3.10 2.86
CA VAL A 10 13.56 4.45 2.72
C VAL A 10 13.75 5.20 4.03
N SER A 11 14.36 6.38 3.91
CA SER A 11 14.49 7.29 5.04
C SER A 11 13.11 7.72 5.53
N ALA A 12 13.02 7.97 6.82
CA ALA A 12 11.84 8.59 7.38
C ALA A 12 11.56 9.94 6.73
N LEU A 13 10.27 10.23 6.47
CA LEU A 13 9.86 11.55 6.02
C LEU A 13 9.20 12.30 7.18
N PRO A 14 9.38 13.62 7.28
CA PRO A 14 8.83 14.41 8.36
C PRO A 14 7.29 14.51 8.36
N ARG A 15 6.61 14.03 7.30
CA ARG A 15 5.15 13.95 7.18
C ARG A 15 4.76 12.68 6.42
N ASN A 16 3.60 12.10 6.77
CA ASN A 16 2.94 10.92 6.18
C ASN A 16 3.43 9.55 6.69
N LEU A 17 3.01 8.48 5.99
CA LEU A 17 3.12 7.04 6.28
C LEU A 17 4.43 6.48 6.87
N ASN A 18 5.54 7.20 6.72
CA ASN A 18 6.87 6.83 7.22
C ASN A 18 7.44 7.91 8.15
N SER A 19 6.58 8.61 8.90
CA SER A 19 6.99 9.50 9.98
C SER A 19 7.52 8.69 11.16
N GLY A 20 8.84 8.48 11.21
CA GLY A 20 9.44 7.64 12.24
C GLY A 20 10.91 7.33 12.00
N ALA A 21 11.29 6.06 12.15
CA ALA A 21 12.61 5.57 11.79
C ALA A 21 12.68 5.21 10.29
N ASN A 22 13.89 5.04 9.77
CA ASN A 22 14.07 4.42 8.46
C ASN A 22 13.35 3.06 8.42
N GLY A 23 12.83 2.71 7.27
CA GLY A 23 12.18 1.43 7.07
C GLY A 23 12.36 0.94 5.64
N TRP A 24 11.44 0.08 5.22
CA TRP A 24 11.48 -0.53 3.91
C TRP A 24 10.13 -0.36 3.23
N GLY A 25 10.16 -0.04 1.94
CA GLY A 25 8.95 0.23 1.20
C GLY A 25 9.08 -0.07 -0.28
N PHE A 26 7.94 -0.08 -0.94
CA PHE A 26 7.84 -0.16 -2.38
C PHE A 26 6.67 0.71 -2.85
N LYS A 27 6.71 1.06 -4.13
CA LYS A 27 5.72 1.94 -4.75
C LYS A 27 5.10 1.27 -5.96
N ALA A 28 3.93 1.72 -6.36
CA ALA A 28 3.38 1.43 -7.66
C ALA A 28 2.71 2.65 -8.29
N TRP A 29 2.89 2.78 -9.59
CA TRP A 29 2.23 3.78 -10.42
C TRP A 29 1.35 3.08 -11.43
N SER A 30 0.20 3.66 -11.76
CA SER A 30 -0.63 3.25 -12.90
C SER A 30 -0.80 4.43 -13.84
N ASP A 31 -0.89 4.16 -15.14
CA ASP A 31 -1.25 5.16 -16.14
C ASP A 31 -2.77 5.46 -16.16
N LEU A 32 -3.55 4.64 -15.45
CA LEU A 32 -4.99 4.84 -15.25
C LEU A 32 -5.22 5.66 -13.98
N LEU A 33 -6.22 6.55 -13.99
CA LEU A 33 -6.52 7.48 -12.89
C LEU A 33 -7.88 7.17 -12.26
N ASP A 34 -8.16 7.79 -11.11
CA ASP A 34 -9.44 7.68 -10.41
C ASP A 34 -9.92 6.22 -10.27
N ASP A 35 -11.15 5.92 -10.71
CA ASP A 35 -11.79 4.59 -10.61
C ASP A 35 -11.21 3.53 -11.55
N GLU A 36 -10.44 3.98 -12.54
CA GLU A 36 -9.74 3.11 -13.48
C GLU A 36 -8.42 2.61 -12.88
N ALA A 37 -7.84 3.31 -11.92
CA ALA A 37 -6.64 2.88 -11.21
C ALA A 37 -6.90 1.55 -10.46
N PRO A 38 -6.00 0.56 -10.57
CA PRO A 38 -6.24 -0.75 -9.98
C PRO A 38 -6.01 -0.79 -8.46
N HIS A 39 -5.35 0.22 -7.90
CA HIS A 39 -4.79 0.16 -6.55
C HIS A 39 -5.85 -0.09 -5.48
N ARG A 40 -6.97 0.65 -5.49
CA ARG A 40 -8.06 0.44 -4.53
C ARG A 40 -8.59 -0.98 -4.59
N LYS A 41 -8.94 -1.48 -5.78
CA LYS A 41 -9.46 -2.85 -5.99
C LYS A 41 -8.46 -3.91 -5.54
N VAL A 42 -7.18 -3.69 -5.78
CA VAL A 42 -6.10 -4.59 -5.36
C VAL A 42 -5.99 -4.65 -3.84
N ILE A 43 -6.07 -3.51 -3.15
CA ILE A 43 -6.02 -3.47 -1.69
C ILE A 43 -7.29 -4.07 -1.07
N GLU A 44 -8.46 -3.86 -1.66
CA GLU A 44 -9.71 -4.50 -1.23
C GLU A 44 -9.66 -6.01 -1.38
N ARG A 45 -9.14 -6.52 -2.50
CA ARG A 45 -8.89 -7.96 -2.70
C ARG A 45 -7.89 -8.49 -1.70
N PHE A 46 -6.86 -7.72 -1.35
CA PHE A 46 -5.90 -8.09 -0.34
C PHE A 46 -6.56 -8.22 1.04
N ALA A 47 -7.32 -7.21 1.46
CA ALA A 47 -8.05 -7.24 2.73
C ALA A 47 -9.03 -8.42 2.82
N ALA A 48 -9.69 -8.76 1.69
CA ALA A 48 -10.58 -9.92 1.61
C ALA A 48 -9.83 -11.27 1.65
N ALA A 49 -8.66 -11.36 1.01
CA ALA A 49 -7.85 -12.58 0.96
C ALA A 49 -7.12 -12.86 2.29
N TYR A 50 -6.77 -11.80 3.03
CA TYR A 50 -6.02 -11.87 4.28
C TYR A 50 -6.72 -11.06 5.39
N PRO A 51 -7.90 -11.49 5.86
CA PRO A 51 -8.65 -10.77 6.88
C PRO A 51 -7.89 -10.64 8.21
N GLU A 52 -6.98 -11.57 8.51
CA GLU A 52 -6.10 -11.53 9.68
C GLU A 52 -5.14 -10.33 9.66
N ALA A 53 -4.89 -9.74 8.49
CA ALA A 53 -4.08 -8.55 8.38
C ALA A 53 -4.77 -7.31 8.97
N GLY A 54 -6.08 -7.37 9.21
CA GLY A 54 -6.84 -6.28 9.86
C GLY A 54 -6.85 -4.98 9.06
N LEU A 55 -6.59 -5.04 7.74
CA LEU A 55 -6.52 -3.88 6.88
C LEU A 55 -7.92 -3.26 6.69
N ALA A 56 -8.24 -2.27 7.51
CA ALA A 56 -9.50 -1.55 7.46
C ALA A 56 -9.38 -0.35 6.51
N LEU A 57 -10.01 -0.45 5.35
CA LEU A 57 -10.07 0.66 4.40
C LEU A 57 -11.22 1.62 4.75
N PRO A 58 -11.01 2.94 4.65
CA PRO A 58 -12.11 3.89 4.79
C PRO A 58 -13.14 3.67 3.67
N PRO A 59 -14.40 4.11 3.88
CA PRO A 59 -15.41 4.12 2.83
C PRO A 59 -14.89 4.89 1.61
N TYR A 60 -15.14 4.36 0.41
CA TYR A 60 -14.71 5.02 -0.82
C TYR A 60 -15.58 6.25 -1.09
N TYR A 61 -14.92 7.41 -1.26
CA TYR A 61 -15.53 8.61 -1.82
C TYR A 61 -14.78 9.01 -3.08
N ARG A 62 -15.53 9.38 -4.13
CA ARG A 62 -14.96 9.75 -5.43
C ARG A 62 -14.00 10.94 -5.34
N ASP A 63 -14.27 11.86 -4.41
CA ASP A 63 -13.52 13.10 -4.25
C ASP A 63 -12.43 12.99 -3.16
N GLU A 64 -12.09 11.77 -2.73
CA GLU A 64 -11.06 11.53 -1.73
C GLU A 64 -9.67 11.64 -2.36
N ASP A 65 -8.81 12.54 -1.88
CA ASP A 65 -7.49 12.80 -2.48
C ASP A 65 -6.50 11.63 -2.26
N TYR A 66 -6.62 10.95 -1.12
CA TYR A 66 -5.79 9.81 -0.74
C TYR A 66 -6.46 8.93 0.31
N VAL A 67 -6.00 7.68 0.40
CA VAL A 67 -6.39 6.69 1.39
C VAL A 67 -5.17 6.27 2.20
N GLU A 68 -5.31 6.28 3.52
CA GLU A 68 -4.34 5.71 4.46
C GLU A 68 -4.96 4.57 5.26
N ALA A 69 -4.20 3.49 5.44
CA ALA A 69 -4.60 2.38 6.29
C ALA A 69 -3.38 1.61 6.80
N ASP A 70 -3.51 0.96 7.95
CA ASP A 70 -2.51 0.06 8.49
C ASP A 70 -2.98 -1.39 8.44
N ALA A 71 -2.05 -2.29 8.13
CA ALA A 71 -2.22 -3.74 8.27
C ALA A 71 -1.23 -4.28 9.30
N THR A 72 -1.62 -5.32 10.01
CA THR A 72 -0.69 -6.17 10.77
C THR A 72 -0.26 -7.34 9.91
N TRP A 73 1.03 -7.41 9.54
CA TRP A 73 1.55 -8.46 8.67
C TRP A 73 2.78 -9.11 9.30
N ASN A 74 2.74 -10.44 9.50
CA ASN A 74 3.80 -11.19 10.20
C ASN A 74 4.18 -10.57 11.56
N GLY A 75 3.20 -10.03 12.29
CA GLY A 75 3.41 -9.39 13.59
C GLY A 75 4.02 -7.98 13.55
N VAL A 76 4.14 -7.38 12.36
CA VAL A 76 4.68 -6.02 12.17
C VAL A 76 3.66 -5.17 11.41
N THR A 77 3.60 -3.88 11.72
CA THR A 77 2.77 -2.93 10.96
C THR A 77 3.31 -2.77 9.53
N VAL A 78 2.40 -2.85 8.56
CA VAL A 78 2.61 -2.44 7.18
C VAL A 78 1.59 -1.34 6.89
N SER A 79 2.08 -0.14 6.60
CA SER A 79 1.23 0.98 6.29
C SER A 79 1.01 1.06 4.78
N VAL A 80 -0.22 1.38 4.39
CA VAL A 80 -0.69 1.57 3.02
C VAL A 80 -1.10 3.02 2.78
N TYR A 81 -0.53 3.65 1.76
CA TYR A 81 -0.91 4.97 1.28
C TYR A 81 -1.25 4.90 -0.20
N TYR A 82 -2.42 5.39 -0.58
CA TYR A 82 -2.85 5.42 -1.97
C TYR A 82 -3.37 6.81 -2.33
N GLU A 83 -2.72 7.51 -3.26
CA GLU A 83 -3.28 8.73 -3.86
C GLU A 83 -4.12 8.35 -5.08
N THR A 84 -5.38 8.76 -5.03
CA THR A 84 -6.40 8.44 -6.04
C THR A 84 -6.12 9.17 -7.34
N ILE A 85 -5.85 10.48 -7.28
CA ILE A 85 -5.64 11.37 -8.43
C ILE A 85 -4.34 11.03 -9.17
N LEU A 86 -3.25 10.76 -8.44
CA LEU A 86 -1.96 10.42 -9.05
C LEU A 86 -1.82 8.93 -9.40
N SER A 87 -2.82 8.13 -9.04
CA SER A 87 -2.77 6.67 -9.07
C SER A 87 -1.45 6.12 -8.53
N TYR A 88 -1.10 6.58 -7.33
CA TYR A 88 0.14 6.26 -6.67
C TYR A 88 -0.12 5.42 -5.42
N LEU A 89 0.45 4.22 -5.37
CA LEU A 89 0.45 3.37 -4.19
C LEU A 89 1.83 3.41 -3.56
N TRP A 90 1.87 3.56 -2.25
CA TRP A 90 3.05 3.45 -1.42
C TRP A 90 2.78 2.52 -0.25
N ILE A 91 3.69 1.57 -0.05
CA ILE A 91 3.68 0.63 1.05
C ILE A 91 4.96 0.81 1.85
N TRP A 92 4.83 0.85 3.17
CA TRP A 92 5.97 0.99 4.08
C TRP A 92 5.84 0.07 5.29
N SER A 93 6.97 -0.39 5.80
CA SER A 93 7.07 -1.11 7.06
C SER A 93 8.43 -0.89 7.70
N PRO A 94 8.53 -0.92 9.04
CA PRO A 94 9.82 -1.00 9.72
C PRO A 94 10.49 -2.37 9.58
N SER A 95 9.92 -3.33 8.83
CA SER A 95 10.50 -4.66 8.55
C SER A 95 10.59 -4.95 7.05
N ARG A 96 11.80 -5.32 6.58
CA ARG A 96 12.06 -5.63 5.16
C ARG A 96 11.31 -6.89 4.76
N ASP A 97 11.28 -7.86 5.65
CA ASP A 97 10.63 -9.14 5.45
C ASP A 97 9.12 -8.96 5.39
N ALA A 98 8.56 -8.09 6.24
CA ALA A 98 7.15 -7.72 6.17
C ALA A 98 6.83 -7.03 4.84
N ALA A 99 7.58 -5.99 4.44
CA ALA A 99 7.37 -5.30 3.17
C ALA A 99 7.53 -6.24 1.95
N SER A 100 8.51 -7.14 1.98
CA SER A 100 8.79 -8.08 0.88
C SER A 100 7.73 -9.17 0.75
N SER A 101 7.33 -9.77 1.86
CA SER A 101 6.27 -10.78 1.87
C SER A 101 4.90 -10.19 1.57
N PHE A 102 4.61 -8.99 2.08
CA PHE A 102 3.39 -8.25 1.73
C PHE A 102 3.34 -7.98 0.22
N ARG A 103 4.43 -7.49 -0.38
CA ARG A 103 4.53 -7.30 -1.84
C ARG A 103 4.28 -8.61 -2.60
N ALA A 104 4.87 -9.71 -2.15
CA ALA A 104 4.71 -11.02 -2.77
C ALA A 104 3.26 -11.53 -2.69
N ALA A 105 2.55 -11.25 -1.60
CA ALA A 105 1.14 -11.58 -1.42
C ALA A 105 0.19 -10.66 -2.23
N LEU A 106 0.58 -9.40 -2.43
CA LEU A 106 -0.21 -8.40 -3.15
C LEU A 106 -0.17 -8.61 -4.67
N ILE A 107 0.99 -8.92 -5.25
CA ILE A 107 1.19 -9.01 -6.71
C ILE A 107 0.22 -9.96 -7.42
N PRO A 108 -0.06 -11.18 -6.90
CA PRO A 108 -1.02 -12.09 -7.54
C PRO A 108 -2.45 -11.52 -7.63
N LEU A 109 -2.79 -10.50 -6.85
CA LEU A 109 -4.14 -9.93 -6.77
C LEU A 109 -4.39 -8.79 -7.76
N ILE A 110 -3.39 -8.44 -8.59
CA ILE A 110 -3.47 -7.36 -9.58
C ILE A 110 -4.44 -7.68 -10.75
N SER A 111 -4.79 -8.96 -10.92
CA SER A 111 -5.59 -9.54 -12.02
C SER A 111 -6.90 -8.82 -12.40
#